data_AF-A0A7H9E094-F1
#
_entry.id   AF-A0A7H9E094-F1
#
_cell.length_a   1.000
_cell.length_b   1.000
_cell.length_c   1.000
_cell.angle_alpha   90.00
_cell.angle_beta   90.00
_cell.angle_gamma   90.00
#
_symmetry.space_group_name_H-M   'P 1'
#
loop_
_entity.id
_entity.type
_entity.pdbx_description
1 polymer ?
#
loop_
_entity_poly.entity_id
_entity_poly.type
_entity_poly.pdbx_seq_one_letter_code
_entity_poly.pdbx_strand_id
1 'polypeptide(L)'
;MHSSTISSKTHRVYSRVEEDIRSGRLTHRAVAVYCSWLLEKAISELRAVLETSGTDGYLFVQLAIDRLEEVYDDLCKARAGTHSDIVGAVSSCEQYLFKCRSALFYLAQCRDGSLPLEGPAGDDISSFCTASTHAASVISILQTNRSLPDMVSSDTRNRLCMLIDSLSDSVSAMTDSAFMHLAQGSAGFASASDARCAFQLAIEELRAMAHTVHQDADMGARGCLKDSFETLLENIRAAMSRVSDAPGVTARTSWSCTLANKVFARILAMFENFVNGTHTRDADLSDEMFMSTTIVSAHAAARSLSYSCVSTARELPYVPAILECSSTLHRLNSYLSARAYIDLADSQDVNDILPALNQAREALNEVDPSTLPSNCDVEMYNRLREAIMQASERCIMRQCYETDLLDSELGATGWDDLSIEGLGSTDASHDLHH
;
A
#
# COMPACT_ATOMS: atom_id res chain seq x y z
N MET A 1 14.51 -9.60 -22.00
CA MET A 1 13.33 -8.89 -21.46
C MET A 1 13.64 -8.53 -20.02
N HIS A 2 14.14 -7.31 -19.80
CA HIS A 2 14.35 -6.78 -18.46
C HIS A 2 12.98 -6.39 -17.90
N SER A 3 12.41 -7.26 -17.07
CA SER A 3 11.33 -6.86 -16.17
C SER A 3 11.96 -5.91 -15.16
N SER A 4 11.93 -4.61 -15.47
CA SER A 4 12.20 -3.57 -14.49
C SER A 4 11.00 -3.54 -13.55
N THR A 5 11.03 -4.43 -12.57
CA THR A 5 10.17 -4.41 -11.40
C THR A 5 10.25 -3.02 -10.77
N ILE A 6 9.23 -2.21 -11.04
CA ILE A 6 8.92 -1.00 -10.26
C ILE A 6 8.63 -1.38 -8.79
N SER A 7 8.36 -2.66 -8.49
CA SER A 7 7.85 -3.19 -7.21
C SER A 7 8.84 -3.33 -6.03
N SER A 8 9.85 -2.47 -5.89
CA SER A 8 10.72 -2.49 -4.68
C SER A 8 11.33 -1.14 -4.33
N LYS A 9 11.54 -0.26 -5.31
CA LYS A 9 12.25 1.00 -5.09
C LYS A 9 11.33 2.13 -4.63
N THR A 10 10.06 2.14 -5.01
CA THR A 10 9.15 3.24 -4.69
C THR A 10 8.73 3.25 -3.22
N HIS A 11 8.44 2.07 -2.64
CA HIS A 11 8.17 1.91 -1.20
C HIS A 11 9.31 2.46 -0.31
N ARG A 12 10.56 2.38 -0.80
CA ARG A 12 11.75 2.89 -0.10
C ARG A 12 11.91 4.41 -0.18
N VAL A 13 11.17 5.12 -1.03
CA VAL A 13 11.31 6.59 -1.15
C VAL A 13 10.52 7.29 -0.05
N TYR A 14 9.26 6.91 0.19
CA TYR A 14 8.38 7.66 1.09
C TYR A 14 8.80 7.56 2.57
N SER A 15 8.99 6.34 3.10
CA SER A 15 9.35 6.12 4.51
C SER A 15 10.76 6.63 4.83
N ARG A 16 11.72 6.42 3.92
CA ARG A 16 13.10 6.87 4.08
C ARG A 16 13.22 8.39 4.03
N VAL A 17 12.50 9.07 3.14
CA VAL A 17 12.55 10.54 3.06
C VAL A 17 11.93 11.16 4.31
N GLU A 18 10.82 10.62 4.81
CA GLU A 18 10.24 11.09 6.07
C GLU A 18 11.20 10.91 7.26
N GLU A 19 11.87 9.76 7.37
CA GLU A 19 12.88 9.52 8.41
C GLU A 19 14.11 10.44 8.25
N ASP A 20 14.58 10.65 7.01
CA ASP A 20 15.72 11.52 6.72
C ASP A 20 15.40 12.99 7.00
N ILE A 21 14.16 13.43 6.77
CA ILE A 21 13.68 14.76 7.19
C ILE A 21 13.60 14.83 8.72
N ARG A 22 12.97 13.85 9.37
CA ARG A 22 12.82 13.79 10.84
C ARG A 22 14.16 13.81 11.57
N SER A 23 15.15 13.10 11.05
CA SER A 23 16.51 13.02 11.61
C SER A 23 17.39 14.22 11.23
N GLY A 24 16.88 15.18 10.45
CA GLY A 24 17.64 16.34 9.97
C GLY A 24 18.73 15.99 8.96
N ARG A 25 18.78 14.75 8.46
CA ARG A 25 19.73 14.30 7.42
C ARG A 25 19.42 14.96 6.07
N LEU A 26 18.14 15.27 5.80
CA LEU A 26 17.71 15.91 4.56
C LEU A 26 17.66 17.44 4.72
N THR A 27 18.49 18.16 3.96
CA THR A 27 18.45 19.64 3.92
C THR A 27 17.40 20.16 2.93
N HIS A 28 16.94 21.42 3.10
CA HIS A 28 16.07 22.09 2.11
C HIS A 28 16.62 22.03 0.68
N ARG A 29 17.96 22.09 0.52
CA ARG A 29 18.61 21.96 -0.79
C ARG A 29 18.47 20.54 -1.34
N ALA A 30 18.62 19.52 -0.51
CA ALA A 30 18.39 18.13 -0.91
C ALA A 30 16.94 17.90 -1.31
N VAL A 31 15.97 18.42 -0.53
CA VAL A 31 14.53 18.39 -0.87
C VAL A 31 14.29 18.97 -2.26
N ALA A 32 14.77 20.19 -2.52
CA ALA A 32 14.59 20.83 -3.83
C ALA A 32 15.21 20.01 -4.97
N VAL A 33 16.40 19.41 -4.77
CA VAL A 33 17.05 18.55 -5.77
C VAL A 33 16.22 17.28 -6.04
N TYR A 34 15.77 16.60 -5.00
CA TYR A 34 14.94 15.39 -5.14
C TYR A 34 13.61 15.70 -5.85
N CYS A 35 12.94 16.77 -5.45
CA CYS A 35 11.68 17.18 -6.09
C CYS A 35 11.90 17.56 -7.56
N SER A 36 12.92 18.34 -7.90
CA SER A 36 13.25 18.64 -9.31
C SER A 36 13.51 17.37 -10.12
N TRP A 37 14.28 16.42 -9.57
CA TRP A 37 14.60 15.18 -10.27
C TRP A 37 13.35 14.30 -10.51
N LEU A 38 12.47 14.18 -9.52
CA LEU A 38 11.20 13.45 -9.66
C LEU A 38 10.28 14.11 -10.69
N LEU A 39 10.17 15.45 -10.69
CA LEU A 39 9.38 16.19 -11.66
C LEU A 39 9.94 16.02 -13.08
N GLU A 40 11.27 16.13 -13.26
CA GLU A 40 11.92 15.91 -14.54
C GLU A 40 11.62 14.51 -15.09
N LYS A 41 11.66 13.48 -14.23
CA LYS A 41 11.28 12.12 -14.59
C LYS A 41 9.82 12.01 -15.00
N ALA A 42 8.90 12.53 -14.20
CA ALA A 42 7.47 12.54 -14.52
C ALA A 42 7.19 13.22 -15.87
N ILE A 43 7.74 14.42 -16.08
CA ILE A 43 7.58 15.20 -17.32
C ILE A 43 8.15 14.42 -18.53
N SER A 44 9.31 13.78 -18.37
CA SER A 44 9.93 13.00 -19.44
C SER A 44 9.07 11.81 -19.87
N GLU A 45 8.50 11.07 -18.92
CA GLU A 45 7.59 9.94 -19.22
C GLU A 45 6.35 10.43 -19.97
N LEU A 46 5.74 11.53 -19.53
CA LEU A 46 4.55 12.08 -20.16
C LEU A 46 4.80 12.67 -21.55
N ARG A 47 5.97 13.30 -21.77
CA ARG A 47 6.37 13.78 -23.11
C ARG A 47 6.57 12.63 -24.08
N ALA A 48 7.15 11.52 -23.62
CA ALA A 48 7.31 10.33 -24.46
C ALA A 48 5.95 9.77 -24.94
N VAL A 49 4.93 9.80 -24.07
CA VAL A 49 3.54 9.43 -24.44
C VAL A 49 2.98 10.36 -25.53
N LEU A 50 3.20 11.68 -25.41
CA LEU A 50 2.72 12.63 -26.42
C LEU A 50 3.41 12.44 -27.78
N GLU A 51 4.68 12.03 -27.81
CA GLU A 51 5.42 11.77 -29.04
C GLU A 51 4.91 10.54 -29.80
N THR A 52 4.37 9.55 -29.09
CA THR A 52 3.84 8.30 -29.66
C THR A 52 2.34 8.34 -29.93
N SER A 53 1.60 9.21 -29.25
CA SER A 53 0.17 9.42 -29.46
C SER A 53 -0.11 10.39 -30.63
N GLY A 54 -1.09 10.08 -31.48
CA GLY A 54 -1.47 10.96 -32.60
C GLY A 54 -1.95 12.35 -32.15
N THR A 55 -2.12 13.28 -33.10
CA THR A 55 -2.37 14.73 -32.88
C THR A 55 -3.57 15.12 -32.00
N ASP A 56 -4.48 14.19 -31.71
CA ASP A 56 -5.68 14.42 -30.89
C ASP A 56 -5.61 13.76 -29.49
N GLY A 57 -4.47 13.16 -29.12
CA GLY A 57 -4.38 12.10 -28.12
C GLY A 57 -4.68 12.47 -26.66
N TYR A 58 -4.10 13.53 -26.08
CA TYR A 58 -4.17 13.69 -24.62
C TYR A 58 -4.08 15.14 -24.12
N LEU A 59 -5.18 15.89 -24.25
CA LEU A 59 -5.34 17.19 -23.59
C LEU A 59 -4.96 17.12 -22.10
N PHE A 60 -5.38 16.07 -21.40
CA PHE A 60 -5.09 15.88 -19.98
C PHE A 60 -3.61 15.59 -19.69
N VAL A 61 -2.89 14.89 -20.58
CA VAL A 61 -1.43 14.69 -20.42
C VAL A 61 -0.70 16.01 -20.59
N GLN A 62 -1.07 16.83 -21.58
CA GLN A 62 -0.49 18.16 -21.74
C GLN A 62 -0.77 19.05 -20.53
N LEU A 63 -2.01 19.06 -20.02
CA LEU A 63 -2.36 19.80 -18.80
C LEU A 63 -1.57 19.31 -17.57
N ALA A 64 -1.33 18.01 -17.46
CA ALA A 64 -0.49 17.47 -16.39
C ALA A 64 0.96 17.93 -16.52
N ILE A 65 1.54 17.87 -17.73
CA ILE A 65 2.89 18.36 -18.03
C ILE A 65 3.01 19.84 -17.66
N ASP A 66 2.10 20.69 -18.13
CA ASP A 66 2.12 22.13 -17.87
C ASP A 66 2.18 22.42 -16.35
N ARG A 67 1.37 21.70 -15.56
CA ARG A 67 1.37 21.85 -14.09
C ARG A 67 2.66 21.40 -13.44
N LEU A 68 3.25 20.30 -13.89
CA LEU A 68 4.51 19.78 -13.33
C LEU A 68 5.71 20.66 -13.74
N GLU A 69 5.73 21.16 -14.98
CA GLU A 69 6.77 22.05 -15.51
C GLU A 69 6.81 23.37 -14.75
N GLU A 70 5.65 23.97 -14.48
CA GLU A 70 5.56 25.19 -13.67
C GLU A 70 6.26 25.01 -12.30
N VAL A 71 6.10 23.85 -11.65
CA VAL A 71 6.77 23.56 -10.37
C VAL A 71 8.26 23.27 -10.56
N TYR A 72 8.61 22.50 -11.59
CA TYR A 72 9.98 22.13 -11.90
C TYR A 72 10.85 23.36 -12.15
N ASP A 73 10.38 24.28 -12.99
CA ASP A 73 11.08 25.50 -13.36
C ASP A 73 11.32 26.40 -12.15
N ASP A 74 10.31 26.56 -11.29
CA ASP A 74 10.41 27.39 -10.10
C ASP A 74 11.42 26.79 -9.09
N LEU A 75 11.40 25.47 -8.89
CA LEU A 75 12.40 24.79 -8.05
C LEU A 75 13.81 24.90 -8.65
N CYS A 76 13.96 24.81 -9.98
CA CYS A 76 15.25 24.97 -10.64
C CYS A 76 15.78 26.40 -10.51
N LYS A 77 14.93 27.41 -10.66
CA LYS A 77 15.28 28.83 -10.41
C LYS A 77 15.71 29.05 -8.97
N ALA A 78 14.94 28.53 -8.00
CA ALA A 78 15.27 28.64 -6.58
C ALA A 78 16.63 27.99 -6.26
N ARG A 79 16.93 26.82 -6.85
CA ARG A 79 18.21 26.12 -6.71
C ARG A 79 19.41 26.87 -7.30
N ALA A 80 19.19 27.66 -8.36
CA ALA A 80 20.23 28.51 -8.95
C ALA A 80 20.46 29.81 -8.16
N GLY A 81 19.52 30.17 -7.28
CA GLY A 81 19.59 31.35 -6.43
C GLY A 81 20.32 31.13 -5.10
N THR A 82 19.92 31.88 -4.09
CA THR A 82 20.45 31.86 -2.72
C THR A 82 19.81 30.76 -1.88
N HIS A 83 20.39 30.50 -0.70
CA HIS A 83 19.76 29.59 0.27
C HIS A 83 18.35 30.05 0.67
N SER A 84 18.12 31.36 0.78
CA SER A 84 16.80 31.92 1.10
C SER A 84 15.77 31.61 0.02
N ASP A 85 16.18 31.60 -1.25
CA ASP A 85 15.28 31.28 -2.37
C ASP A 85 14.85 29.81 -2.31
N ILE A 86 15.78 28.90 -1.99
CA ILE A 86 15.48 27.47 -1.80
C ILE A 86 14.50 27.29 -0.64
N VAL A 87 14.80 27.88 0.53
CA VAL A 87 13.94 27.78 1.71
C VAL A 87 12.54 28.33 1.41
N GLY A 88 12.45 29.50 0.77
CA GLY A 88 11.17 30.08 0.36
C GLY A 88 10.36 29.12 -0.52
N ALA A 89 11.00 28.52 -1.53
CA ALA A 89 10.34 27.61 -2.46
C ALA A 89 9.82 26.32 -1.79
N VAL A 90 10.61 25.68 -0.92
CA VAL A 90 10.22 24.38 -0.33
C VAL A 90 9.42 24.49 0.97
N SER A 91 9.44 25.64 1.64
CA SER A 91 8.68 25.88 2.88
C SER A 91 7.32 26.55 2.61
N SER A 92 7.20 27.39 1.57
CA SER A 92 5.95 28.03 1.15
C SER A 92 5.45 27.44 -0.18
N CYS A 93 5.29 26.12 -0.19
CA CYS A 93 5.05 25.33 -1.40
C CYS A 93 3.56 25.02 -1.66
N GLU A 94 2.61 25.76 -1.09
CA GLU A 94 1.17 25.48 -1.20
C GLU A 94 0.71 25.45 -2.66
N GLN A 95 1.21 26.39 -3.48
CA GLN A 95 0.93 26.41 -4.91
C GLN A 95 1.54 25.19 -5.63
N TYR A 96 2.72 24.71 -5.22
CA TYR A 96 3.33 23.53 -5.81
C TYR A 96 2.54 22.26 -5.49
N LEU A 97 2.07 22.14 -4.24
CA LEU A 97 1.19 21.06 -3.81
C LEU A 97 -0.12 21.07 -4.61
N PHE A 98 -0.72 22.23 -4.82
CA PHE A 98 -1.92 22.38 -5.65
C PHE A 98 -1.66 21.92 -7.10
N LYS A 99 -0.60 22.43 -7.74
CA LYS A 99 -0.26 22.07 -9.13
C LYS A 99 0.01 20.58 -9.29
N CYS A 100 0.77 19.96 -8.37
CA CYS A 100 1.04 18.53 -8.42
C CYS A 100 -0.25 17.71 -8.23
N ARG A 101 -1.16 18.12 -7.33
CA ARG A 101 -2.47 17.46 -7.18
C ARG A 101 -3.34 17.61 -8.43
N SER A 102 -3.35 18.78 -9.07
CA SER A 102 -4.03 18.98 -10.34
C SER A 102 -3.45 18.09 -11.44
N ALA A 103 -2.13 17.89 -11.48
CA ALA A 103 -1.51 16.96 -12.41
C ALA A 103 -1.97 15.52 -12.15
N LEU A 104 -1.99 15.06 -10.90
CA LEU A 104 -2.54 13.74 -10.54
C LEU A 104 -3.99 13.59 -10.97
N PHE A 105 -4.81 14.63 -10.77
CA PHE A 105 -6.20 14.64 -11.22
C PHE A 105 -6.28 14.47 -12.74
N TYR A 106 -5.54 15.25 -13.52
CA TYR A 106 -5.54 15.11 -14.98
C TYR A 106 -5.07 13.72 -15.43
N LEU A 107 -4.03 13.16 -14.80
CA LEU A 107 -3.57 11.80 -15.10
C LEU A 107 -4.61 10.72 -14.74
N ALA A 108 -5.39 10.92 -13.68
CA ALA A 108 -6.54 10.06 -13.38
C ALA A 108 -7.62 10.18 -14.46
N GLN A 109 -7.91 11.38 -14.94
CA GLN A 109 -8.89 11.64 -16.01
C GLN A 109 -8.49 11.07 -17.37
N CYS A 110 -7.19 10.89 -17.66
CA CYS A 110 -6.74 10.15 -18.85
C CYS A 110 -7.31 8.72 -18.92
N ARG A 111 -7.79 8.20 -17.79
CA ARG A 111 -8.32 6.86 -17.62
C ARG A 111 -9.81 6.87 -17.30
N ASP A 112 -10.48 8.03 -17.29
CA ASP A 112 -11.92 8.05 -17.06
C ASP A 112 -12.65 7.47 -18.27
N GLY A 113 -13.55 6.51 -18.05
CA GLY A 113 -14.28 5.80 -19.10
C GLY A 113 -13.48 4.83 -19.97
N SER A 114 -12.16 4.76 -19.81
CA SER A 114 -11.32 3.69 -20.35
C SER A 114 -10.86 2.84 -19.19
N LEU A 115 -11.03 1.52 -19.27
CA LEU A 115 -10.37 0.68 -18.28
C LEU A 115 -8.86 1.02 -18.28
N PRO A 116 -8.13 0.78 -17.18
CA PRO A 116 -6.67 0.85 -17.17
C PRO A 116 -6.00 -0.18 -18.12
N LEU A 117 -6.77 -0.75 -19.06
CA LEU A 117 -6.59 -2.02 -19.73
C LEU A 117 -7.03 -2.05 -21.21
N GLU A 118 -7.62 -0.97 -21.75
CA GLU A 118 -8.12 -0.96 -23.13
C GLU A 118 -7.75 0.33 -23.86
N GLY A 119 -7.34 0.20 -25.12
CA GLY A 119 -7.00 1.32 -26.00
C GLY A 119 -5.64 1.99 -25.69
N PRO A 120 -5.35 3.16 -26.29
CA PRO A 120 -4.03 3.81 -26.18
C PRO A 120 -3.62 4.13 -24.73
N ALA A 121 -4.59 4.39 -23.84
CA ALA A 121 -4.30 4.61 -22.41
C ALA A 121 -3.80 3.36 -21.68
N GLY A 122 -4.13 2.16 -22.17
CA GLY A 122 -3.60 0.89 -21.69
C GLY A 122 -2.16 0.64 -22.12
N ASP A 123 -1.77 1.07 -23.32
CA ASP A 123 -0.38 0.99 -23.81
C ASP A 123 0.56 1.89 -22.99
N ASP A 124 0.05 3.06 -22.59
CA ASP A 124 0.80 4.08 -21.85
C ASP A 124 0.64 3.99 -20.31
N ILE A 125 -0.04 2.95 -19.80
CA ILE A 125 -0.36 2.81 -18.37
C ILE A 125 0.89 2.86 -17.48
N SER A 126 2.00 2.26 -17.93
CA SER A 126 3.27 2.29 -17.20
C SER A 126 3.81 3.70 -17.06
N SER A 127 3.75 4.50 -18.13
CA SER A 127 4.21 5.89 -18.15
C SER A 127 3.34 6.76 -17.24
N PHE A 128 2.01 6.59 -17.31
CA PHE A 128 1.08 7.32 -16.45
C PHE A 128 1.26 6.97 -14.96
N CYS A 129 1.32 5.67 -14.62
CA CYS A 129 1.54 5.25 -13.24
C CYS A 129 2.88 5.76 -12.70
N THR A 130 3.95 5.68 -13.51
CA THR A 130 5.28 6.19 -13.12
C THR A 130 5.26 7.69 -12.88
N ALA A 131 4.65 8.47 -13.78
CA ALA A 131 4.53 9.91 -13.65
C ALA A 131 3.69 10.30 -12.41
N SER A 132 2.55 9.65 -12.19
CA SER A 132 1.72 9.85 -11.00
C SER A 132 2.47 9.52 -9.72
N THR A 133 3.19 8.40 -9.68
CA THR A 133 4.00 8.01 -8.52
C THR A 133 5.08 9.04 -8.20
N HIS A 134 5.75 9.60 -9.21
CA HIS A 134 6.72 10.67 -9.03
C HIS A 134 6.07 11.97 -8.54
N ALA A 135 4.94 12.39 -9.11
CA ALA A 135 4.20 13.57 -8.67
C ALA A 135 3.68 13.42 -7.23
N ALA A 136 3.15 12.24 -6.86
CA ALA A 136 2.75 11.92 -5.49
C ALA A 136 3.94 11.91 -4.52
N SER A 137 5.11 11.43 -4.96
CA SER A 137 6.36 11.54 -4.20
C SER A 137 6.72 13.00 -3.92
N VAL A 138 6.67 13.87 -4.92
CA VAL A 138 6.93 15.31 -4.74
C VAL A 138 5.97 15.92 -3.72
N ILE A 139 4.68 15.60 -3.80
CA ILE A 139 3.67 16.06 -2.84
C ILE A 139 4.03 15.62 -1.42
N SER A 140 4.30 14.33 -1.22
CA SER A 140 4.64 13.76 0.08
C SER A 140 5.90 14.41 0.67
N ILE A 141 6.98 14.52 -0.11
CA ILE A 141 8.24 15.14 0.33
C ILE A 141 8.02 16.61 0.73
N LEU A 142 7.29 17.38 -0.08
CA LEU A 142 7.03 18.79 0.18
C LEU A 142 6.13 19.00 1.42
N GLN A 143 5.11 18.16 1.60
CA GLN A 143 4.26 18.17 2.80
C GLN A 143 5.11 17.87 4.05
N THR A 144 5.86 16.77 4.03
CA THR A 144 6.68 16.32 5.15
C THR A 144 7.80 17.32 5.49
N ASN A 145 8.35 18.01 4.49
CA ASN A 145 9.33 19.08 4.71
C ASN A 145 8.72 20.31 5.42
N ARG A 146 7.43 20.60 5.19
CA ARG A 146 6.72 21.69 5.89
C ARG A 146 6.36 21.30 7.31
N SER A 147 5.76 20.13 7.48
CA SER A 147 5.44 19.57 8.79
C SER A 147 5.41 18.05 8.72
N LEU A 148 5.87 17.39 9.78
CA LEU A 148 5.74 15.93 9.87
C LEU A 148 4.25 15.55 9.99
N PRO A 149 3.83 14.41 9.44
CA PRO A 149 2.45 13.96 9.59
C PRO A 149 2.10 13.76 11.06
N ASP A 150 0.88 14.13 11.43
CA ASP A 150 0.33 13.81 12.74
C ASP A 150 0.02 12.31 12.83
N MET A 151 -0.28 11.85 14.06
CA MET A 151 -0.55 10.43 14.27
C MET A 151 -1.79 9.97 13.49
N VAL A 152 -2.83 10.80 13.41
CA VAL A 152 -4.08 10.47 12.71
C VAL A 152 -3.85 10.24 11.21
N SER A 153 -3.11 11.15 10.57
CA SER A 153 -2.74 11.02 9.15
C SER A 153 -1.84 9.83 8.91
N SER A 154 -0.89 9.59 9.83
CA SER A 154 0.04 8.46 9.74
C SER A 154 -0.69 7.12 9.83
N ASP A 155 -1.56 6.95 10.82
CA ASP A 155 -2.38 5.74 11.01
C ASP A 155 -3.30 5.50 9.80
N THR A 156 -3.97 6.55 9.33
CA THR A 156 -4.84 6.48 8.14
C THR A 156 -4.05 6.06 6.90
N ARG A 157 -2.89 6.67 6.67
CA ARG A 157 -1.99 6.32 5.56
C ARG A 157 -1.54 4.86 5.67
N ASN A 158 -1.08 4.43 6.83
CA ASN A 158 -0.58 3.07 7.06
C ASN A 158 -1.67 2.04 6.79
N ARG A 159 -2.90 2.27 7.27
CA ARG A 159 -4.03 1.37 7.01
C ARG A 159 -4.47 1.35 5.55
N LEU A 160 -4.51 2.51 4.90
CA LEU A 160 -4.78 2.58 3.45
C LEU A 160 -3.72 1.77 2.68
N CYS A 161 -2.44 1.97 2.98
CA CYS A 161 -1.36 1.22 2.35
C CYS A 161 -1.46 -0.29 2.64
N MET A 162 -1.80 -0.71 3.85
CA MET A 162 -2.03 -2.11 4.20
C MET A 162 -3.19 -2.74 3.39
N LEU A 163 -4.28 -2.01 3.22
CA LEU A 163 -5.40 -2.45 2.37
C LEU A 163 -5.01 -2.49 0.90
N ILE A 164 -4.29 -1.50 0.39
CA ILE A 164 -3.83 -1.46 -1.01
C ILE A 164 -2.84 -2.60 -1.28
N ASP A 165 -1.96 -2.91 -0.32
CA ASP A 165 -1.10 -4.10 -0.36
C ASP A 165 -1.92 -5.39 -0.47
N SER A 166 -3.06 -5.45 0.22
CA SER A 166 -3.98 -6.59 0.17
C SER A 166 -4.67 -6.74 -1.20
N LEU A 167 -4.90 -5.63 -1.92
CA LEU A 167 -5.33 -5.67 -3.32
C LEU A 167 -4.22 -6.26 -4.20
N SER A 168 -2.98 -5.80 -4.01
CA SER A 168 -1.82 -6.30 -4.75
C SER A 168 -1.59 -7.80 -4.51
N ASP A 169 -1.70 -8.25 -3.26
CA ASP A 169 -1.61 -9.66 -2.87
C ASP A 169 -2.73 -10.49 -3.50
N SER A 170 -3.95 -9.96 -3.56
CA SER A 170 -5.09 -10.63 -4.17
C SER A 170 -4.87 -10.85 -5.67
N VAL A 171 -4.35 -9.85 -6.39
CA VAL A 171 -3.98 -9.93 -7.81
C VAL A 171 -2.81 -10.89 -8.02
N SER A 172 -1.80 -10.85 -7.16
CA SER A 172 -0.60 -11.71 -7.24
C SER A 172 -0.94 -13.20 -7.04
N ALA A 173 -1.98 -13.49 -6.26
CA ALA A 173 -2.51 -14.84 -6.08
C ALA A 173 -3.33 -15.38 -7.27
N MET A 174 -3.51 -14.59 -8.33
CA MET A 174 -4.20 -15.00 -9.56
C MET A 174 -3.21 -15.43 -10.65
N THR A 175 -3.55 -16.50 -11.36
CA THR A 175 -2.80 -16.97 -12.54
C THR A 175 -3.01 -16.05 -13.73
N ASP A 176 -2.06 -15.99 -14.66
CA ASP A 176 -2.18 -15.19 -15.88
C ASP A 176 -3.41 -15.59 -16.71
N SER A 177 -3.83 -16.86 -16.64
CA SER A 177 -5.08 -17.33 -17.26
C SER A 177 -6.32 -16.53 -16.85
N ALA A 178 -6.34 -15.95 -15.64
CA ALA A 178 -7.43 -15.11 -15.17
C ALA A 178 -7.56 -13.80 -15.97
N PHE A 179 -6.45 -13.33 -16.54
CA PHE A 179 -6.37 -12.07 -17.29
C PHE A 179 -6.43 -12.28 -18.81
N MET A 180 -6.54 -13.53 -19.29
CA MET A 180 -6.52 -13.83 -20.73
C MET A 180 -7.60 -13.10 -21.53
N HIS A 181 -8.78 -12.90 -20.96
CA HIS A 181 -9.87 -12.18 -21.64
C HIS A 181 -9.56 -10.69 -21.84
N LEU A 182 -8.68 -10.12 -21.01
CA LEU A 182 -8.21 -8.73 -21.14
C LEU A 182 -7.10 -8.57 -22.18
N ALA A 183 -6.47 -9.69 -22.59
CA ALA A 183 -5.48 -9.72 -23.66
C ALA A 183 -6.11 -10.00 -25.04
N GLN A 184 -7.43 -10.21 -25.12
CA GLN A 184 -8.11 -10.55 -26.38
C GLN A 184 -8.72 -9.32 -27.04
N GLY A 185 -8.49 -9.17 -28.35
CA GLY A 185 -9.09 -8.11 -29.18
C GLY A 185 -8.06 -7.09 -29.68
N SER A 186 -8.46 -6.24 -30.64
CA SER A 186 -7.60 -5.23 -31.24
C SER A 186 -7.26 -4.05 -30.31
N ALA A 187 -7.89 -3.99 -29.13
CA ALA A 187 -7.70 -2.95 -28.12
C ALA A 187 -7.28 -3.52 -26.76
N GLY A 188 -7.02 -4.84 -26.66
CA GLY A 188 -6.57 -5.51 -25.44
C GLY A 188 -5.05 -5.59 -25.36
N PHE A 189 -4.53 -6.09 -24.23
CA PHE A 189 -3.09 -6.23 -24.02
C PHE A 189 -2.42 -7.23 -24.96
N ALA A 190 -1.12 -7.02 -25.19
CA ALA A 190 -0.28 -7.96 -25.93
C ALA A 190 -0.25 -9.36 -25.28
N SER A 191 -0.35 -9.45 -23.95
CA SER A 191 -0.44 -10.72 -23.23
C SER A 191 -1.19 -10.59 -21.90
N ALA A 192 -1.63 -11.72 -21.35
CA ALA A 192 -2.25 -11.76 -20.03
C ALA A 192 -1.28 -11.39 -18.89
N SER A 193 0.02 -11.64 -19.08
CA SER A 193 1.07 -11.17 -18.16
C SER A 193 1.16 -9.65 -18.17
N ASP A 194 1.06 -9.01 -19.34
CA ASP A 194 1.09 -7.55 -19.46
C ASP A 194 -0.16 -6.94 -18.81
N ALA A 195 -1.32 -7.55 -19.01
CA ALA A 195 -2.56 -7.14 -18.34
C ALA A 195 -2.42 -7.19 -16.82
N ARG A 196 -1.87 -8.29 -16.27
CA ARG A 196 -1.64 -8.41 -14.82
C ARG A 196 -0.61 -7.38 -14.32
N CYS A 197 0.43 -7.11 -15.09
CA CYS A 197 1.44 -6.10 -14.77
C CYS A 197 0.83 -4.69 -14.71
N ALA A 198 0.02 -4.32 -15.70
CA ALA A 198 -0.70 -3.05 -15.73
C ALA A 198 -1.60 -2.85 -14.51
N PHE A 199 -2.30 -3.90 -14.08
CA PHE A 199 -3.06 -3.88 -12.83
C PHE A 199 -2.21 -3.59 -11.60
N GLN A 200 -1.07 -4.27 -11.47
CA GLN A 200 -0.17 -4.07 -10.34
C GLN A 200 0.41 -2.64 -10.34
N LEU A 201 0.68 -2.06 -11.51
CA LEU A 201 1.11 -0.67 -11.64
C LEU A 201 0.03 0.32 -11.20
N ALA A 202 -1.23 0.08 -11.58
CA ALA A 202 -2.35 0.92 -11.14
C ALA A 202 -2.56 0.84 -9.61
N ILE A 203 -2.37 -0.34 -9.00
CA ILE A 203 -2.43 -0.52 -7.54
C ILE A 203 -1.27 0.23 -6.85
N GLU A 204 -0.07 0.21 -7.43
CA GLU A 204 1.07 0.97 -6.89
C GLU A 204 0.88 2.50 -7.03
N GLU A 205 0.24 2.97 -8.09
CA GLU A 205 -0.16 4.37 -8.22
C GLU A 205 -1.16 4.77 -7.12
N LEU A 206 -2.15 3.91 -6.83
CA LEU A 206 -3.10 4.14 -5.75
C LEU A 206 -2.38 4.20 -4.39
N ARG A 207 -1.38 3.34 -4.17
CA ARG A 207 -0.51 3.39 -2.98
C ARG A 207 0.23 4.72 -2.89
N ALA A 208 0.81 5.19 -4.00
CA ALA A 208 1.50 6.46 -4.06
C ALA A 208 0.57 7.64 -3.68
N MET A 209 -0.68 7.64 -4.15
CA MET A 209 -1.67 8.64 -3.75
C MET A 209 -2.02 8.57 -2.26
N ALA A 210 -2.11 7.36 -1.67
CA ALA A 210 -2.35 7.21 -0.23
C ALA A 210 -1.24 7.87 0.62
N HIS A 211 0.01 7.86 0.15
CA HIS A 211 1.12 8.55 0.83
C HIS A 211 1.01 10.09 0.87
N THR A 212 0.08 10.69 0.12
CA THR A 212 -0.17 12.14 0.14
C THR A 212 -1.18 12.58 1.22
N VAL A 213 -1.78 11.61 1.93
CA VAL A 213 -2.62 11.84 3.11
C VAL A 213 -1.81 12.55 4.20
N HIS A 214 -2.31 13.72 4.61
CA HIS A 214 -1.62 14.63 5.52
C HIS A 214 -2.59 15.62 6.18
N GLN A 215 -2.32 16.03 7.43
CA GLN A 215 -3.19 16.96 8.16
C GLN A 215 -3.28 18.34 7.49
N ASP A 216 -2.20 18.78 6.84
CA ASP A 216 -2.08 20.07 6.14
C ASP A 216 -2.93 20.15 4.84
N ALA A 217 -3.58 19.07 4.42
CA ALA A 217 -4.52 19.13 3.31
C ALA A 217 -5.81 19.82 3.78
N ASP A 218 -6.13 20.99 3.21
CA ASP A 218 -7.42 21.65 3.41
C ASP A 218 -8.57 20.89 2.70
N MET A 219 -9.81 21.34 2.89
CA MET A 219 -10.99 20.69 2.31
C MET A 219 -10.94 20.60 0.78
N GLY A 220 -10.40 21.62 0.10
CA GLY A 220 -10.27 21.62 -1.37
C GLY A 220 -9.20 20.63 -1.84
N ALA A 221 -8.07 20.59 -1.14
CA ALA A 221 -7.00 19.63 -1.40
C ALA A 221 -7.45 18.18 -1.16
N ARG A 222 -8.24 17.93 -0.10
CA ARG A 222 -8.85 16.62 0.16
C ARG A 222 -9.85 16.23 -0.92
N GLY A 223 -10.69 17.17 -1.37
CA GLY A 223 -11.62 16.95 -2.48
C GLY A 223 -10.91 16.58 -3.79
N CYS A 224 -9.87 17.31 -4.17
CA CYS A 224 -9.09 16.99 -5.38
C CYS A 224 -8.39 15.62 -5.29
N LEU A 225 -7.87 15.27 -4.09
CA LEU A 225 -7.31 13.93 -3.87
C LEU A 225 -8.40 12.86 -3.97
N LYS A 226 -9.61 13.12 -3.44
CA LYS A 226 -10.76 12.21 -3.54
C LYS A 226 -11.11 11.91 -4.98
N ASP A 227 -11.32 12.91 -5.81
CA ASP A 227 -11.73 12.70 -7.19
C ASP A 227 -10.69 11.86 -7.95
N SER A 228 -9.39 12.14 -7.73
CA SER A 228 -8.28 11.39 -8.35
C SER A 228 -8.23 9.94 -7.85
N PHE A 229 -8.35 9.75 -6.54
CA PHE A 229 -8.26 8.44 -5.88
C PHE A 229 -9.45 7.54 -6.22
N GLU A 230 -10.68 8.08 -6.20
CA GLU A 230 -11.90 7.35 -6.55
C GLU A 230 -11.92 6.94 -8.02
N THR A 231 -11.50 7.84 -8.93
CA THR A 231 -11.40 7.52 -10.36
C THR A 231 -10.47 6.33 -10.59
N LEU A 232 -9.29 6.33 -9.97
CA LEU A 232 -8.34 5.22 -10.07
C LEU A 232 -8.89 3.94 -9.43
N LEU A 233 -9.48 4.05 -8.24
CA LEU A 233 -10.02 2.90 -7.52
C LEU A 233 -11.17 2.21 -8.28
N GLU A 234 -12.10 3.00 -8.83
CA GLU A 234 -13.24 2.47 -9.59
C GLU A 234 -12.76 1.79 -10.88
N ASN A 235 -11.74 2.35 -11.53
CA ASN A 235 -11.09 1.74 -12.68
C ASN A 235 -10.48 0.36 -12.37
N ILE A 236 -9.74 0.25 -11.26
CA ILE A 236 -9.19 -1.03 -10.80
C ILE A 236 -10.33 -2.00 -10.44
N ARG A 237 -11.37 -1.51 -9.75
CA ARG A 237 -12.53 -2.31 -9.35
C ARG A 237 -13.30 -2.87 -10.54
N ALA A 238 -13.65 -2.02 -11.51
CA ALA A 238 -14.37 -2.41 -12.72
C ALA A 238 -13.61 -3.48 -13.50
N ALA A 239 -12.29 -3.29 -13.62
CA ALA A 239 -11.42 -4.24 -14.26
C ALA A 239 -11.36 -5.58 -13.50
N MET A 240 -11.37 -5.55 -12.16
CA MET A 240 -11.41 -6.76 -11.32
C MET A 240 -12.74 -7.51 -11.40
N SER A 241 -13.85 -6.78 -11.57
CA SER A 241 -15.16 -7.38 -11.87
C SER A 241 -15.14 -8.13 -13.20
N ARG A 242 -14.51 -7.59 -14.24
CA ARG A 242 -14.36 -8.32 -15.53
C ARG A 242 -13.57 -9.61 -15.39
N VAL A 243 -12.51 -9.61 -14.57
CA VAL A 243 -11.76 -10.85 -14.24
C VAL A 243 -12.67 -11.84 -13.51
N SER A 244 -13.51 -11.38 -12.60
CA SER A 244 -14.45 -12.23 -11.85
C SER A 244 -15.57 -12.81 -12.71
N ASP A 245 -16.07 -12.04 -13.68
CA ASP A 245 -17.22 -12.40 -14.52
C ASP A 245 -16.82 -13.20 -15.78
N ALA A 246 -15.52 -13.36 -16.00
CA ALA A 246 -14.99 -14.10 -17.13
C ALA A 246 -15.47 -15.57 -17.16
N PRO A 247 -15.78 -16.13 -18.36
CA PRO A 247 -16.07 -17.54 -18.49
C PRO A 247 -14.88 -18.41 -18.06
N GLY A 248 -15.13 -19.44 -17.26
CA GLY A 248 -14.11 -20.40 -16.83
C GLY A 248 -13.22 -19.93 -15.67
N VAL A 249 -13.62 -18.87 -14.94
CA VAL A 249 -12.94 -18.41 -13.73
C VAL A 249 -12.78 -19.54 -12.72
N THR A 250 -11.53 -19.77 -12.30
CA THR A 250 -11.23 -20.80 -11.31
C THR A 250 -11.77 -20.40 -9.94
N ALA A 251 -12.08 -21.38 -9.08
CA ALA A 251 -12.44 -21.10 -7.69
C ALA A 251 -11.37 -20.26 -6.96
N ARG A 252 -10.09 -20.46 -7.31
CA ARG A 252 -8.97 -19.68 -6.77
C ARG A 252 -9.08 -18.20 -7.15
N THR A 253 -9.27 -17.91 -8.44
CA THR A 253 -9.43 -16.55 -8.95
C THR A 253 -10.67 -15.88 -8.34
N SER A 254 -11.81 -16.58 -8.32
CA SER A 254 -13.07 -16.10 -7.73
C SER A 254 -12.91 -15.68 -6.26
N TRP A 255 -12.18 -16.47 -5.47
CA TRP A 255 -11.89 -16.12 -4.07
C TRP A 255 -11.00 -14.89 -3.94
N SER A 256 -9.97 -14.76 -4.79
CA SER A 256 -9.12 -13.56 -4.80
C SER A 256 -9.91 -12.31 -5.20
N CYS A 257 -10.83 -12.40 -6.17
CA CYS A 257 -11.74 -11.30 -6.53
C CYS A 257 -12.70 -10.96 -5.36
N THR A 258 -13.22 -11.96 -4.66
CA THR A 258 -14.07 -11.75 -3.47
C THR A 258 -13.31 -11.02 -2.36
N LEU A 259 -12.05 -11.39 -2.13
CA LEU A 259 -11.20 -10.70 -1.15
C LEU A 259 -10.91 -9.27 -1.58
N ALA A 260 -10.55 -9.05 -2.85
CA ALA A 260 -10.33 -7.71 -3.40
C ALA A 260 -11.57 -6.81 -3.26
N ASN A 261 -12.77 -7.34 -3.51
CA ASN A 261 -14.03 -6.61 -3.32
C ASN A 261 -14.27 -6.17 -1.88
N LYS A 262 -13.93 -7.01 -0.89
CA LYS A 262 -13.98 -6.61 0.53
C LYS A 262 -12.97 -5.51 0.84
N VAL A 263 -11.78 -5.59 0.26
CA VAL A 263 -10.71 -4.59 0.43
C VAL A 263 -11.12 -3.24 -0.20
N PHE A 264 -11.70 -3.23 -1.40
CA PHE A 264 -12.19 -2.01 -2.05
C PHE A 264 -13.18 -1.22 -1.18
N ALA A 265 -14.16 -1.92 -0.58
CA ALA A 265 -15.15 -1.28 0.29
C ALA A 265 -14.49 -0.62 1.52
N ARG A 266 -13.45 -1.24 2.06
CA ARG A 266 -12.70 -0.71 3.22
C ARG A 266 -11.83 0.49 2.86
N ILE A 267 -11.17 0.43 1.71
CA ILE A 267 -10.40 1.55 1.18
C ILE A 267 -11.30 2.77 1.03
N LEU A 268 -12.46 2.62 0.38
CA LEU A 268 -13.43 3.71 0.21
C LEU A 268 -13.87 4.31 1.54
N ALA A 269 -14.34 3.48 2.47
CA ALA A 269 -14.84 3.95 3.77
C ALA A 269 -13.75 4.69 4.57
N MET A 270 -12.52 4.17 4.56
CA MET A 270 -11.40 4.80 5.28
C MET A 270 -10.96 6.10 4.63
N PHE A 271 -10.91 6.13 3.31
CA PHE A 271 -10.53 7.31 2.55
C PHE A 271 -11.61 8.41 2.67
N GLU A 272 -12.89 8.04 2.68
CA GLU A 272 -14.01 8.96 2.93
C GLU A 272 -13.92 9.61 4.31
N ASN A 273 -13.58 8.85 5.35
CA ASN A 273 -13.34 9.40 6.70
C ASN A 273 -12.20 10.43 6.70
N PHE A 274 -11.14 10.21 5.92
CA PHE A 274 -10.07 11.20 5.75
C PHE A 274 -10.59 12.49 5.11
N VAL A 275 -11.29 12.37 3.97
CA VAL A 275 -11.82 13.52 3.23
C VAL A 275 -12.76 14.35 4.10
N ASN A 276 -13.63 13.69 4.85
CA ASN A 276 -14.60 14.33 5.74
C ASN A 276 -13.97 14.86 7.06
N GLY A 277 -12.69 14.59 7.31
CA GLY A 277 -12.02 15.00 8.55
C GLY A 277 -12.50 14.26 9.80
N THR A 278 -13.08 13.06 9.62
CA THR A 278 -13.61 12.20 10.69
C THR A 278 -12.74 10.97 10.97
N HIS A 279 -11.61 10.81 10.26
CA HIS A 279 -10.58 9.82 10.55
C HIS A 279 -9.99 10.00 11.96
N THR A 280 -9.62 8.88 12.57
CA THR A 280 -9.12 8.81 13.96
C THR A 280 -7.86 7.96 14.03
N ARG A 281 -7.17 8.01 15.17
CA ARG A 281 -6.01 7.14 15.44
C ARG A 281 -6.45 5.69 15.51
N ASP A 282 -5.54 4.79 15.25
CA ASP A 282 -5.76 3.34 15.34
C ASP A 282 -6.28 2.91 16.71
N ALA A 283 -5.76 3.53 17.77
CA ALA A 283 -6.19 3.28 19.14
C ALA A 283 -7.69 3.58 19.35
N ASP A 284 -8.21 4.58 18.63
CA ASP A 284 -9.56 5.12 18.77
C ASP A 284 -10.56 4.50 17.76
N LEU A 285 -10.09 3.64 16.84
CA LEU A 285 -10.98 2.91 15.94
C LEU A 285 -11.86 1.92 16.73
N SER A 286 -13.07 1.65 16.21
CA SER A 286 -13.88 0.54 16.72
C SER A 286 -13.12 -0.76 16.53
N ASP A 287 -13.30 -1.70 17.46
CA ASP A 287 -12.63 -3.00 17.37
C ASP A 287 -13.05 -3.75 16.11
N GLU A 288 -14.31 -3.62 15.70
CA GLU A 288 -14.78 -4.10 14.41
C GLU A 288 -13.96 -3.54 13.24
N MET A 289 -13.82 -2.22 13.11
CA MET A 289 -13.10 -1.61 12.00
C MET A 289 -11.61 -1.98 12.02
N PHE A 290 -11.01 -2.00 13.20
CA PHE A 290 -9.62 -2.42 13.39
C PHE A 290 -9.42 -3.86 12.93
N MET A 291 -10.12 -4.81 13.57
CA MET A 291 -9.93 -6.24 13.37
C MET A 291 -10.26 -6.65 11.95
N SER A 292 -11.40 -6.19 11.43
CA SER A 292 -11.85 -6.63 10.13
C SER A 292 -10.96 -6.10 8.98
N THR A 293 -10.28 -4.98 9.18
CA THR A 293 -9.26 -4.45 8.24
C THR A 293 -7.96 -5.25 8.35
N THR A 294 -7.46 -5.45 9.57
CA THR A 294 -6.20 -6.16 9.82
C THR A 294 -6.27 -7.63 9.38
N ILE A 295 -7.38 -8.31 9.66
CA ILE A 295 -7.55 -9.74 9.35
C ILE A 295 -7.79 -10.00 7.86
N VAL A 296 -8.52 -9.12 7.18
CA VAL A 296 -8.62 -9.17 5.70
C VAL A 296 -7.23 -9.06 5.08
N SER A 297 -6.38 -8.18 5.62
CA SER A 297 -5.04 -7.94 5.11
C SER A 297 -4.10 -9.12 5.37
N ALA A 298 -4.12 -9.66 6.59
CA ALA A 298 -3.41 -10.89 6.94
C ALA A 298 -3.83 -12.06 6.03
N HIS A 299 -5.14 -12.25 5.82
CA HIS A 299 -5.63 -13.32 4.96
C HIS A 299 -5.19 -13.15 3.49
N ALA A 300 -5.15 -11.91 2.97
CA ALA A 300 -4.65 -11.64 1.61
C ALA A 300 -3.16 -11.99 1.46
N ALA A 301 -2.34 -11.55 2.40
CA ALA A 301 -0.91 -11.87 2.43
C ALA A 301 -0.66 -13.37 2.55
N ALA A 302 -1.33 -14.06 3.48
CA ALA A 302 -1.20 -15.51 3.66
C ALA A 302 -1.62 -16.30 2.41
N ARG A 303 -2.66 -15.84 1.72
CA ARG A 303 -3.11 -16.45 0.46
C ARG A 303 -2.10 -16.26 -0.67
N SER A 304 -1.57 -15.05 -0.82
CA SER A 304 -0.55 -14.75 -1.83
C SER A 304 0.73 -15.56 -1.58
N LEU A 305 1.19 -15.61 -0.34
CA LEU A 305 2.33 -16.41 0.09
C LEU A 305 2.10 -17.92 -0.17
N SER A 306 0.92 -18.43 0.20
CA SER A 306 0.51 -19.81 -0.10
C SER A 306 0.61 -20.11 -1.60
N TYR A 307 0.09 -19.21 -2.44
CA TYR A 307 0.11 -19.37 -3.88
C TYR A 307 1.54 -19.39 -4.43
N SER A 308 2.38 -18.45 -4.02
CA SER A 308 3.79 -18.37 -4.43
C SER A 308 4.57 -19.64 -4.07
N CYS A 309 4.42 -20.10 -2.83
CA CYS A 309 5.12 -21.28 -2.32
C CYS A 309 4.65 -22.57 -3.02
N VAL A 310 3.33 -22.76 -3.15
CA VAL A 310 2.74 -23.92 -3.82
C VAL A 310 3.08 -23.97 -5.31
N SER A 311 3.19 -22.81 -5.96
CA SER A 311 3.54 -22.72 -7.38
C SER A 311 5.02 -23.00 -7.63
N THR A 312 5.88 -22.74 -6.66
CA THR A 312 7.33 -23.02 -6.73
C THR A 312 7.60 -24.51 -6.53
N ALA A 313 7.18 -25.07 -5.39
CA ALA A 313 7.27 -26.51 -5.13
C ALA A 313 6.35 -26.92 -3.97
N ARG A 314 5.42 -27.84 -4.23
CA ARG A 314 4.42 -28.30 -3.26
C ARG A 314 5.00 -29.14 -2.11
N GLU A 315 6.15 -29.76 -2.35
CA GLU A 315 6.77 -30.72 -1.43
C GLU A 315 7.69 -30.04 -0.41
N LEU A 316 7.82 -28.72 -0.45
CA LEU A 316 8.65 -27.99 0.49
C LEU A 316 8.09 -28.09 1.91
N PRO A 317 8.97 -28.28 2.92
CA PRO A 317 8.56 -28.63 4.28
C PRO A 317 7.72 -27.55 4.97
N TYR A 318 7.86 -26.29 4.55
CA TYR A 318 7.14 -25.15 5.12
C TYR A 318 5.75 -24.91 4.49
N VAL A 319 5.40 -25.58 3.39
CA VAL A 319 4.12 -25.37 2.69
C VAL A 319 2.90 -25.74 3.56
N PRO A 320 2.89 -26.86 4.31
CA PRO A 320 1.77 -27.20 5.21
C PRO A 320 1.48 -26.11 6.24
N ALA A 321 2.52 -25.58 6.88
CA ALA A 321 2.45 -24.50 7.85
C ALA A 321 1.82 -23.22 7.28
N ILE A 322 2.24 -22.80 6.08
CA ILE A 322 1.67 -21.63 5.39
C ILE A 322 0.18 -21.87 5.05
N LEU A 323 -0.18 -23.08 4.61
CA LEU A 323 -1.56 -23.43 4.30
C LEU A 323 -2.45 -23.46 5.55
N GLU A 324 -1.93 -23.95 6.67
CA GLU A 324 -2.63 -23.92 7.96
C GLU A 324 -2.90 -22.49 8.41
N CYS A 325 -1.87 -21.63 8.39
CA CYS A 325 -2.00 -20.21 8.69
C CYS A 325 -3.08 -19.55 7.80
N SER A 326 -3.02 -19.77 6.48
CA SER A 326 -4.00 -19.22 5.54
C SER A 326 -5.42 -19.75 5.80
N SER A 327 -5.58 -21.03 6.13
CA SER A 327 -6.88 -21.64 6.45
C SER A 327 -7.48 -21.05 7.72
N THR A 328 -6.67 -20.88 8.76
CA THR A 328 -7.11 -20.31 10.04
C THR A 328 -7.56 -18.87 9.86
N LEU A 329 -6.78 -18.05 9.15
CA LEU A 329 -7.16 -16.67 8.82
C LEU A 329 -8.39 -16.58 7.92
N HIS A 330 -8.58 -17.54 7.00
CA HIS A 330 -9.79 -17.61 6.19
C HIS A 330 -11.05 -17.82 7.06
N ARG A 331 -10.99 -18.76 8.02
CA ARG A 331 -12.09 -19.02 8.96
C ARG A 331 -12.38 -17.80 9.83
N LEU A 332 -11.33 -17.18 10.37
CA LEU A 332 -11.45 -15.98 11.18
C LEU A 332 -12.05 -14.81 10.39
N ASN A 333 -11.57 -14.54 9.19
CA ASN A 333 -12.16 -13.52 8.30
C ASN A 333 -13.63 -13.81 8.00
N SER A 334 -14.00 -15.07 7.79
CA SER A 334 -15.38 -15.48 7.55
C SER A 334 -16.26 -15.26 8.79
N TYR A 335 -15.76 -15.59 9.97
CA TYR A 335 -16.41 -15.31 11.26
C TYR A 335 -16.67 -13.81 11.43
N LEU A 336 -15.64 -12.97 11.26
CA LEU A 336 -15.79 -11.52 11.39
C LEU A 336 -16.76 -10.94 10.35
N SER A 337 -16.74 -11.47 9.11
CA SER A 337 -17.65 -11.03 8.05
C SER A 337 -19.13 -11.38 8.30
N ALA A 338 -19.40 -12.38 9.14
CA ALA A 338 -20.76 -12.79 9.47
C ALA A 338 -21.35 -11.98 10.63
N ARG A 339 -20.53 -11.18 11.32
CA ARG A 339 -20.94 -10.38 12.47
C ARG A 339 -21.20 -8.93 12.08
N ALA A 340 -22.22 -8.35 12.68
CA ALA A 340 -22.55 -6.94 12.52
C ALA A 340 -21.81 -6.04 13.53
N TYR A 341 -21.22 -6.62 14.56
CA TYR A 341 -20.51 -5.93 15.64
C TYR A 341 -19.50 -6.86 16.30
N ILE A 342 -18.35 -6.31 16.69
CA ILE A 342 -17.27 -6.97 17.41
C ILE A 342 -16.92 -6.09 18.61
N ASP A 343 -16.90 -6.69 19.79
CA ASP A 343 -16.51 -6.03 21.04
C ASP A 343 -15.40 -6.82 21.72
N LEU A 344 -14.17 -6.31 21.72
CA LEU A 344 -13.07 -7.06 22.34
C LEU A 344 -13.05 -6.90 23.87
N ALA A 345 -13.94 -6.11 24.47
CA ALA A 345 -14.21 -6.20 25.90
C ALA A 345 -15.07 -7.43 26.22
N ASP A 346 -15.91 -7.90 25.28
CA ASP A 346 -16.67 -9.14 25.46
C ASP A 346 -15.72 -10.35 25.39
N SER A 347 -15.68 -11.10 26.49
CA SER A 347 -14.92 -12.35 26.59
C SER A 347 -15.27 -13.36 25.49
N GLN A 348 -16.51 -13.39 24.97
CA GLN A 348 -16.89 -14.32 23.91
C GLN A 348 -16.14 -14.03 22.61
N ASP A 349 -16.08 -12.75 22.21
CA ASP A 349 -15.44 -12.33 20.96
C ASP A 349 -13.93 -12.55 21.03
N VAL A 350 -13.30 -12.21 22.16
CA VAL A 350 -11.87 -12.45 22.34
C VAL A 350 -11.54 -13.95 22.38
N ASN A 351 -12.35 -14.77 23.05
CA ASN A 351 -12.15 -16.21 23.13
C ASN A 351 -12.32 -16.91 21.76
N ASP A 352 -13.03 -16.31 20.82
CA ASP A 352 -13.14 -16.83 19.46
C ASP A 352 -11.98 -16.34 18.56
N ILE A 353 -11.53 -15.09 18.76
CA ILE A 353 -10.56 -14.41 17.88
C ILE A 353 -9.10 -14.72 18.26
N LEU A 354 -8.73 -14.53 19.53
CA LEU A 354 -7.34 -14.61 19.97
C LEU A 354 -6.75 -16.03 19.83
N PRO A 355 -7.46 -17.12 20.14
CA PRO A 355 -6.96 -18.47 19.88
C PRO A 355 -6.70 -18.76 18.40
N ALA A 356 -7.57 -18.25 17.51
CA ALA A 356 -7.37 -18.40 16.06
C ALA A 356 -6.12 -17.63 15.59
N LEU A 357 -5.89 -16.43 16.12
CA LEU A 357 -4.66 -15.66 15.86
C LEU A 357 -3.41 -16.39 16.36
N ASN A 358 -3.47 -16.96 17.56
CA ASN A 358 -2.35 -17.73 18.13
C ASN A 358 -2.04 -18.96 17.28
N GLN A 359 -3.06 -19.71 16.84
CA GLN A 359 -2.87 -20.85 15.94
C GLN A 359 -2.25 -20.42 14.60
N ALA A 360 -2.74 -19.32 14.02
CA ALA A 360 -2.17 -18.79 12.77
C ALA A 360 -0.71 -18.36 12.94
N ARG A 361 -0.36 -17.78 14.10
CA ARG A 361 1.00 -17.38 14.47
C ARG A 361 1.92 -18.59 14.66
N GLU A 362 1.47 -19.60 15.40
CA GLU A 362 2.23 -20.83 15.63
C GLU A 362 2.57 -21.51 14.31
N ALA A 363 1.58 -21.70 13.43
CA ALA A 363 1.81 -22.23 12.10
C ALA A 363 2.80 -21.36 11.31
N LEU A 364 2.68 -20.04 11.36
CA LEU A 364 3.60 -19.14 10.65
C LEU A 364 5.05 -19.24 11.17
N ASN A 365 5.23 -19.40 12.49
CA ASN A 365 6.55 -19.48 13.14
C ASN A 365 7.33 -20.76 12.78
N GLU A 366 6.68 -21.78 12.24
CA GLU A 366 7.37 -22.98 11.71
C GLU A 366 8.11 -22.70 10.39
N VAL A 367 7.85 -21.54 9.76
CA VAL A 367 8.45 -21.15 8.49
C VAL A 367 9.70 -20.32 8.73
N ASP A 368 10.86 -20.81 8.27
CA ASP A 368 12.08 -20.01 8.20
C ASP A 368 12.00 -19.04 7.00
N PRO A 369 11.98 -17.70 7.22
CA PRO A 369 11.86 -16.73 6.14
C PRO A 369 13.01 -16.81 5.13
N SER A 370 14.19 -17.28 5.53
CA SER A 370 15.34 -17.43 4.63
C SER A 370 15.15 -18.52 3.57
N THR A 371 14.18 -19.42 3.80
CA THR A 371 13.84 -20.52 2.89
C THR A 371 12.78 -20.16 1.86
N LEU A 372 12.22 -18.94 1.94
CA LEU A 372 11.17 -18.48 1.03
C LEU A 372 11.71 -18.23 -0.40
N PRO A 373 10.87 -18.39 -1.44
CA PRO A 373 11.33 -18.38 -2.83
C PRO A 373 11.90 -17.04 -3.32
N SER A 374 11.48 -15.93 -2.74
CA SER A 374 11.88 -14.59 -3.16
C SER A 374 11.87 -13.56 -2.02
N ASN A 375 12.56 -12.44 -2.22
CA ASN A 375 12.50 -11.30 -1.28
C ASN A 375 11.07 -10.75 -1.13
N CYS A 376 10.25 -10.84 -2.17
CA CYS A 376 8.85 -10.40 -2.11
C CYS A 376 8.03 -11.30 -1.18
N ASP A 377 8.30 -12.61 -1.19
CA ASP A 377 7.68 -13.57 -0.26
C ASP A 377 8.10 -13.30 1.19
N VAL A 378 9.36 -12.91 1.42
CA VAL A 378 9.86 -12.50 2.74
C VAL A 378 9.14 -11.22 3.22
N GLU A 379 8.97 -10.23 2.34
CA GLU A 379 8.22 -9.01 2.67
C GLU A 379 6.74 -9.34 2.99
N MET A 380 6.10 -10.23 2.20
CA MET A 380 4.75 -10.73 2.48
C MET A 380 4.65 -11.45 3.83
N TYR A 381 5.62 -12.33 4.13
CA TYR A 381 5.72 -13.03 5.41
C TYR A 381 5.80 -12.06 6.58
N ASN A 382 6.66 -11.03 6.47
CA ASN A 382 6.81 -10.03 7.52
C ASN A 382 5.52 -9.20 7.72
N ARG A 383 4.86 -8.80 6.63
CA ARG A 383 3.55 -8.10 6.70
C ARG A 383 2.47 -8.97 7.35
N LEU A 384 2.42 -10.26 7.02
CA LEU A 384 1.50 -11.21 7.61
C LEU A 384 1.73 -11.36 9.11
N ARG A 385 2.99 -11.56 9.52
CA ARG A 385 3.39 -11.68 10.93
C ARG A 385 3.01 -10.42 11.72
N GLU A 386 3.31 -9.25 11.17
CA GLU A 386 2.97 -7.95 11.78
C GLU A 386 1.46 -7.77 11.95
N ALA A 387 0.66 -8.09 10.92
CA ALA A 387 -0.79 -7.98 11.01
C ALA A 387 -1.39 -8.92 12.07
N ILE A 388 -0.87 -10.15 12.20
CA ILE A 388 -1.28 -11.07 13.26
C ILE A 388 -0.92 -10.50 14.63
N MET A 389 0.29 -9.96 14.79
CA MET A 389 0.76 -9.35 16.04
C MET A 389 -0.13 -8.18 16.45
N GLN A 390 -0.40 -7.22 15.56
CA GLN A 390 -1.25 -6.06 15.83
C GLN A 390 -2.68 -6.46 16.23
N ALA A 391 -3.25 -7.48 15.57
CA ALA A 391 -4.56 -8.01 15.93
C ALA A 391 -4.55 -8.65 17.33
N SER A 392 -3.53 -9.45 17.64
CA SER A 392 -3.38 -10.09 18.96
C SER A 392 -3.19 -9.06 20.06
N GLU A 393 -2.33 -8.05 19.85
CA GLU A 393 -2.12 -6.95 20.80
C GLU A 393 -3.42 -6.20 21.08
N ARG A 394 -4.23 -5.92 20.05
CA ARG A 394 -5.53 -5.27 20.24
C ARG A 394 -6.47 -6.11 21.12
N CYS A 395 -6.52 -7.42 20.93
CA CYS A 395 -7.29 -8.33 21.79
C CYS A 395 -6.78 -8.30 23.24
N ILE A 396 -5.47 -8.41 23.45
CA ILE A 396 -4.85 -8.45 24.78
C ILE A 396 -5.07 -7.13 25.52
N MET A 397 -4.80 -5.99 24.88
CA MET A 397 -4.95 -4.68 25.49
C MET A 397 -6.39 -4.41 25.92
N ARG A 398 -7.38 -4.87 25.15
CA ARG A 398 -8.80 -4.72 25.48
C ARG A 398 -9.21 -5.56 26.69
N GLN A 399 -8.64 -6.75 26.86
CA GLN A 399 -8.86 -7.59 28.05
C GLN A 399 -8.13 -7.07 29.30
N CYS A 400 -6.91 -6.57 29.14
CA CYS A 400 -6.12 -6.02 30.26
C CYS A 400 -6.69 -4.70 30.78
N TYR A 401 -7.42 -3.92 29.96
CA TYR A 401 -8.04 -2.67 30.41
C TYR A 401 -9.23 -2.88 31.37
N GLU A 402 -9.86 -4.06 31.40
CA GLU A 402 -10.93 -4.40 32.34
C GLU A 402 -10.44 -5.17 33.59
N THR A 403 -9.21 -5.69 33.57
CA THR A 403 -8.64 -6.36 34.73
C THR A 403 -7.76 -5.35 35.48
N ASP A 404 -8.25 -4.85 36.61
CA ASP A 404 -7.50 -4.00 37.55
C ASP A 404 -6.02 -4.45 37.63
N LEU A 405 -5.13 -3.61 37.10
CA LEU A 405 -3.66 -3.75 37.11
C LEU A 405 -3.08 -3.56 38.52
N LEU A 406 -3.77 -4.05 39.55
CA LEU A 406 -3.31 -4.08 40.93
C LEU A 406 -3.32 -5.49 41.54
N ASP A 407 -3.95 -6.50 40.93
CA ASP A 407 -4.17 -7.79 41.63
C ASP A 407 -3.97 -9.07 40.81
N SER A 408 -3.16 -9.09 39.74
CA SER A 408 -2.84 -10.38 39.11
C SER A 408 -1.40 -10.54 38.65
N GLU A 409 -0.77 -11.63 39.10
CA GLU A 409 0.58 -12.12 38.76
C GLU A 409 0.81 -12.34 37.24
N LEU A 410 -0.23 -12.19 36.41
CA LEU A 410 -0.16 -12.19 34.95
C LEU A 410 0.54 -10.95 34.36
N GLY A 411 0.68 -9.86 35.13
CA GLY A 411 1.39 -8.65 34.70
C GLY A 411 2.93 -8.79 34.66
N ALA A 412 3.50 -9.85 35.24
CA ALA A 412 4.95 -9.98 35.41
C ALA A 412 5.63 -10.99 34.47
N THR A 413 4.88 -11.80 33.71
CA THR A 413 5.45 -12.90 32.89
C THR A 413 5.06 -12.90 31.42
N GLY A 414 4.03 -12.14 31.01
CA GLY A 414 3.54 -12.13 29.62
C GLY A 414 4.10 -11.03 28.72
N TRP A 415 4.89 -10.10 29.26
CA TRP A 415 5.41 -8.95 28.50
C TRP A 415 6.81 -9.23 27.92
N ASP A 416 7.59 -10.10 28.56
CA ASP A 416 8.93 -10.46 28.11
C ASP A 416 8.90 -11.43 26.91
N ASP A 417 7.82 -12.21 26.73
CA ASP A 417 7.61 -13.04 25.53
C ASP A 417 7.14 -12.24 24.29
N LEU A 418 6.88 -10.94 24.45
CA LEU A 418 6.67 -9.97 23.36
C LEU A 418 7.93 -9.12 23.10
N SER A 419 9.02 -9.34 23.85
CA SER A 419 10.27 -8.59 23.66
C SER A 419 11.09 -9.16 22.50
N ILE A 420 11.62 -8.24 21.69
CA ILE A 420 12.44 -8.49 20.50
C ILE A 420 13.85 -8.89 20.95
N GLU A 421 14.04 -10.11 21.45
CA GLU A 421 15.38 -10.69 21.63
C GLU A 421 15.42 -12.11 21.06
N GLY A 422 15.33 -12.17 19.73
CA GLY A 422 15.51 -13.38 18.92
C GLY A 422 16.47 -13.15 17.76
N LEU A 423 17.48 -12.30 17.94
CA LEU A 423 18.69 -12.28 17.12
C LEU A 423 19.82 -12.78 18.00
N GLY A 424 20.23 -14.03 17.79
CA GLY A 424 21.33 -14.62 18.54
C GLY A 424 22.62 -13.82 18.36
N SER A 425 23.00 -13.04 19.37
CA SER A 425 24.39 -12.94 19.79
C SER A 425 24.62 -14.06 20.80
N THR A 426 25.30 -15.13 20.39
CA THR A 426 25.93 -16.05 21.33
C THR A 426 27.43 -16.06 21.07
N ASP A 427 28.07 -15.20 21.87
CA ASP A 427 29.39 -15.29 22.48
C ASP A 427 30.30 -16.47 22.13
N ALA A 428 31.54 -16.15 21.80
CA ALA A 428 32.68 -16.89 22.33
C ALA A 428 33.48 -15.95 23.23
N SER A 429 33.34 -16.19 24.52
CA SER A 429 34.04 -15.56 25.63
C SER A 429 35.56 -15.67 25.51
N HIS A 430 36.23 -14.66 26.07
CA HIS A 430 37.60 -14.70 26.55
C HIS A 430 38.04 -16.08 27.06
N ASP A 431 39.22 -16.52 26.61
CA ASP A 431 40.14 -17.22 27.50
C ASP A 431 41.59 -16.81 27.22
N LEU A 432 42.29 -16.55 28.32
CA LEU A 432 43.69 -16.15 28.42
C LEU A 432 44.61 -17.28 27.96
N HIS A 433 45.67 -16.97 27.21
CA HIS A 433 47.06 -17.42 27.46
C HIS A 433 48.03 -16.83 26.42
N HIS A 434 49.06 -16.15 26.96
CA HIS A 434 50.28 -15.58 26.34
C HIS A 434 50.23 -14.21 25.66
#